data_AF-A0A4V6Z2L1-F1
#
_entry.id   AF-A0A4V6Z2L1-F1
#
_cell.length_a   1.000
_cell.length_b   1.000
_cell.length_c   1.000
_cell.angle_alpha   90.00
_cell.angle_beta   90.00
_cell.angle_gamma   90.00
#
_symmetry.space_group_name_H-M   'P 1'
#
loop_
_entity.id
_entity.type
_entity.pdbx_description
1 polymer ?
#
loop_
_entity_poly.entity_id
_entity_poly.type
_entity_poly.pdbx_seq_one_letter_code
_entity_poly.pdbx_strand_id
1 'polypeptide(L)'
;MKTIANSPLPAKTQLPQYDRQSLRSRIVHLGFGAFHRAHQALLTDRVLNRNGGDWGICEISLFGGDKLFQTLRDQDHLYTVLEKGAAGDQAIVVGAVHESVHRKLEGIDAVLEKLAEPQVAIVSMTITEKGYCIEPG
;
A
#
# COMPACT_ATOMS: atom_id res chain seq x y z
N MET A 1 -16.48 -6.56 12.25
CA MET A 1 -16.81 -5.16 11.91
C MET A 1 -17.04 -5.08 10.41
N LYS A 2 -17.94 -4.22 9.92
CA LYS A 2 -18.11 -3.99 8.48
C LYS A 2 -16.91 -3.22 7.93
N THR A 3 -16.27 -3.75 6.90
CA THR A 3 -15.11 -3.16 6.22
C THR A 3 -15.34 -3.17 4.72
N ILE A 4 -14.49 -2.46 3.98
CA ILE A 4 -14.53 -2.51 2.51
C ILE A 4 -14.20 -3.90 1.93
N ALA A 5 -13.56 -4.77 2.71
CA ALA A 5 -13.22 -6.13 2.29
C ALA A 5 -14.38 -7.12 2.43
N ASN A 6 -15.34 -6.85 3.33
CA ASN A 6 -16.39 -7.81 3.69
C ASN A 6 -17.82 -7.28 3.56
N SER A 7 -17.99 -6.12 2.95
CA SER A 7 -19.30 -5.46 2.80
C SER A 7 -19.56 -5.07 1.35
N PRO A 8 -20.83 -5.12 0.89
CA PRO A 8 -21.18 -4.62 -0.43
C PRO A 8 -20.86 -3.12 -0.53
N LEU A 9 -20.28 -2.72 -1.66
CA LEU A 9 -19.88 -1.34 -1.95
C LEU A 9 -20.83 -0.71 -2.97
N PRO A 10 -20.93 0.63 -3.03
CA PRO A 10 -21.72 1.30 -4.07
C PRO A 10 -21.29 0.85 -5.47
N ALA A 11 -22.27 0.66 -6.37
CA ALA A 11 -22.02 0.10 -7.70
C ALA A 11 -21.02 0.90 -8.57
N LYS A 12 -20.80 2.18 -8.28
CA LYS A 12 -19.86 3.05 -9.00
C LYS A 12 -18.42 2.96 -8.47
N THR A 13 -18.17 2.27 -7.36
CA THR A 13 -16.83 2.10 -6.80
C THR A 13 -16.04 1.13 -7.68
N GLN A 14 -14.85 1.55 -8.13
CA GLN A 14 -13.93 0.67 -8.84
C GLN A 14 -13.25 -0.27 -7.85
N LEU A 15 -13.21 -1.56 -8.19
CA LEU A 15 -12.60 -2.61 -7.37
C LEU A 15 -11.43 -3.24 -8.14
N PRO A 16 -10.42 -3.81 -7.44
CA PRO A 16 -9.39 -4.62 -8.08
C PRO A 16 -10.01 -5.79 -8.85
N GLN A 17 -9.59 -5.97 -10.10
CA GLN A 17 -10.05 -7.03 -11.02
C GLN A 17 -9.01 -8.15 -11.20
N TYR A 18 -7.81 -7.98 -10.64
CA TYR A 18 -6.74 -8.96 -10.66
C TYR A 18 -6.78 -9.87 -9.42
N ASP A 19 -6.17 -11.04 -9.52
CA ASP A 19 -6.07 -11.98 -8.40
C ASP A 19 -5.07 -11.49 -7.34
N ARG A 20 -5.58 -10.95 -6.24
CA ARG A 20 -4.76 -10.48 -5.12
C ARG A 20 -3.97 -11.58 -4.42
N GLN A 21 -4.43 -12.83 -4.48
CA GLN A 21 -3.71 -13.96 -3.86
C GLN A 21 -2.44 -14.33 -4.63
N SER A 22 -2.35 -13.92 -5.89
CA SER A 22 -1.16 -14.12 -6.71
C SER A 22 -0.03 -13.13 -6.43
N LEU A 23 -0.31 -12.04 -5.69
CA LEU A 23 0.67 -10.98 -5.42
C LEU A 23 1.85 -11.50 -4.59
N ARG A 24 3.03 -11.00 -4.94
CA ARG A 24 4.27 -11.14 -4.16
C ARG A 24 4.77 -9.77 -3.79
N SER A 25 5.41 -9.66 -2.63
CA SER A 25 6.07 -8.43 -2.17
C SER A 25 7.32 -8.16 -3.03
N ARG A 26 7.12 -7.66 -4.25
CA ARG A 26 8.18 -7.26 -5.18
C ARG A 26 8.64 -5.83 -4.94
N ILE A 27 7.76 -5.04 -4.34
CA ILE A 27 8.04 -3.68 -3.89
C ILE A 27 7.88 -3.66 -2.37
N VAL A 28 8.87 -3.11 -1.69
CA VAL A 28 8.76 -2.70 -0.30
C VAL A 28 8.70 -1.16 -0.26
N HIS A 29 7.76 -0.61 0.50
CA HIS A 29 7.60 0.84 0.64
C HIS A 29 7.86 1.31 2.07
N LEU A 30 8.77 2.28 2.23
CA LEU A 30 9.06 2.95 3.49
C LEU A 30 8.25 4.25 3.57
N GLY A 31 7.29 4.30 4.50
CA GLY A 31 6.46 5.48 4.75
C GLY A 31 5.09 5.38 4.10
N PHE A 32 4.13 4.74 4.79
CA PHE A 32 2.76 4.58 4.31
C PHE A 32 1.91 5.85 4.46
N GLY A 33 2.29 6.90 3.72
CA GLY A 33 1.65 8.21 3.70
C GLY A 33 0.45 8.31 2.76
N ALA A 34 -0.26 9.44 2.83
CA ALA A 34 -1.38 9.72 1.92
C ALA A 34 -0.93 9.83 0.45
N PHE A 35 0.24 10.46 0.21
CA PHE A 35 0.80 10.58 -1.14
C PHE A 35 1.10 9.22 -1.74
N HIS A 36 1.75 8.31 -0.99
CA HIS A 36 2.02 6.97 -1.46
C HIS A 36 0.75 6.22 -1.89
N ARG A 37 -0.25 6.23 -1.00
CA ARG A 37 -1.55 5.61 -1.23
C ARG A 37 -2.26 6.13 -2.48
N ALA A 38 -2.20 7.44 -2.72
CA ALA A 38 -2.85 8.09 -3.85
C ALA A 38 -2.02 8.10 -5.13
N HIS A 39 -0.74 7.70 -5.07
CA HIS A 39 0.17 7.80 -6.21
C HIS A 39 0.83 6.46 -6.57
N GLN A 40 1.89 6.03 -5.86
CA GLN A 40 2.64 4.83 -6.30
C GLN A 40 1.77 3.57 -6.20
N ALA A 41 1.07 3.37 -5.08
CA ALA A 41 0.21 2.21 -4.91
C ALA A 41 -1.02 2.22 -5.85
N LEU A 42 -1.62 3.39 -6.10
CA LEU A 42 -2.70 3.54 -7.09
C LEU A 42 -2.22 3.22 -8.51
N LEU A 43 -1.02 3.66 -8.90
CA LEU A 43 -0.47 3.37 -10.22
C LEU A 43 -0.12 1.88 -10.37
N THR A 44 0.46 1.26 -9.34
CA THR A 44 0.69 -0.19 -9.32
C THR A 44 -0.63 -0.95 -9.46
N ASP A 45 -1.68 -0.55 -8.75
CA ASP A 45 -3.01 -1.14 -8.85
C ASP A 45 -3.59 -1.03 -10.27
N ARG A 46 -3.44 0.13 -10.92
CA ARG A 46 -3.85 0.33 -12.31
C ARG A 46 -3.10 -0.57 -13.28
N VAL A 47 -1.80 -0.79 -13.08
CA VAL A 47 -1.01 -1.70 -13.92
C VAL A 47 -1.45 -3.14 -13.71
N LEU A 48 -1.65 -3.57 -12.46
CA LEU A 48 -2.16 -4.90 -12.13
C LEU A 48 -3.54 -5.15 -12.75
N ASN A 49 -4.45 -4.17 -12.70
CA ASN A 49 -5.76 -4.27 -13.35
C ASN A 49 -5.67 -4.40 -14.88
N ARG A 50 -4.71 -3.72 -15.50
CA ARG A 50 -4.57 -3.72 -16.97
C ARG A 50 -3.83 -4.94 -17.50
N ASN A 51 -2.78 -5.36 -16.80
CA ASN A 51 -1.78 -6.31 -17.32
C ASN A 51 -1.68 -7.59 -16.48
N GLY A 52 -2.29 -7.62 -15.29
CA GLY A 52 -2.06 -8.68 -14.30
C GLY A 52 -0.62 -8.67 -13.77
N GLY A 53 -0.18 -9.83 -13.27
CA GLY A 53 1.12 -10.03 -12.65
C GLY A 53 1.05 -10.06 -11.12
N ASP A 54 2.22 -10.21 -10.51
CA ASP A 54 2.38 -10.46 -9.07
C ASP A 54 3.16 -9.34 -8.36
N TRP A 55 3.18 -8.13 -8.93
CA TRP A 55 3.87 -6.97 -8.35
C TRP A 55 3.06 -6.32 -7.23
N GLY A 56 3.01 -7.00 -6.09
CA GLY A 56 2.43 -6.49 -4.85
C GLY A 56 3.41 -5.62 -4.05
N ILE A 57 2.83 -4.80 -3.17
CA ILE A 57 3.53 -3.90 -2.28
C ILE A 57 3.42 -4.42 -0.84
N CYS A 58 4.56 -4.49 -0.15
CA CYS A 58 4.63 -4.61 1.30
C CYS A 58 4.92 -3.24 1.92
N GLU A 59 4.03 -2.77 2.79
CA GLU A 59 4.22 -1.52 3.51
C GLU A 59 5.07 -1.71 4.75
N ILE A 60 6.05 -0.84 4.96
CA ILE A 60 6.87 -0.83 6.18
C ILE A 60 6.65 0.46 6.96
N SER A 61 6.26 0.30 8.23
CA SER A 61 6.30 1.38 9.21
C SER A 61 7.53 1.25 10.10
N LEU A 62 8.40 2.26 10.06
CA LEU A 62 9.52 2.42 10.98
C LEU A 62 9.13 3.23 12.22
N PHE A 63 8.19 4.17 12.07
CA PHE A 63 7.77 5.11 13.10
C PHE A 63 6.28 5.40 13.02
N GLY A 64 5.58 5.29 14.15
CA GLY A 64 4.15 5.59 14.27
C GLY A 64 3.27 4.71 13.36
N GLY A 65 2.02 5.12 13.18
CA GLY A 65 1.10 4.41 12.26
C GLY A 65 0.48 3.13 12.81
N ASP A 66 0.67 2.80 14.10
CA ASP A 66 0.17 1.58 14.74
C ASP A 66 -1.32 1.32 14.43
N LYS A 67 -2.20 2.32 14.65
CA LYS A 67 -3.64 2.22 14.35
C LYS A 67 -3.96 2.12 12.85
N LEU A 68 -3.17 2.81 12.02
CA LEU A 68 -3.35 2.78 10.57
C LEU A 68 -3.03 1.39 10.01
N PHE A 69 -1.94 0.77 10.47
CA PHE A 69 -1.56 -0.59 10.05
C PHE A 69 -2.54 -1.63 10.57
N GLN A 70 -3.04 -1.49 11.80
CA GLN A 70 -4.11 -2.36 12.30
C GLN A 70 -5.36 -2.25 11.41
N THR A 71 -5.82 -1.02 11.13
CA THR A 71 -6.98 -0.79 10.26
C THR A 71 -6.74 -1.34 8.87
N LEU A 72 -5.53 -1.17 8.31
CA LEU A 72 -5.18 -1.70 7.00
C LEU A 72 -5.27 -3.24 6.98
N ARG A 73 -4.71 -3.91 7.99
CA ARG A 73 -4.76 -5.37 8.13
C ARG A 73 -6.19 -5.89 8.31
N ASP A 74 -7.00 -5.20 9.10
CA ASP A 74 -8.42 -5.55 9.32
C ASP A 74 -9.28 -5.40 8.04
N GLN A 75 -8.77 -4.68 7.03
CA GLN A 75 -9.41 -4.49 5.73
C GLN A 75 -8.75 -5.32 4.61
N ASP A 76 -8.07 -6.42 4.94
CA ASP A 76 -7.33 -7.24 3.96
C ASP A 76 -6.39 -6.38 3.09
N HIS A 77 -5.77 -5.37 3.70
CA HIS A 77 -4.90 -4.38 3.09
C HIS A 77 -5.53 -3.52 1.98
N LEU A 78 -6.85 -3.51 1.89
CA LEU A 78 -7.58 -2.61 1.02
C LEU A 78 -7.70 -1.22 1.65
N TYR A 79 -7.70 -0.21 0.79
CA TYR A 79 -8.11 1.16 1.14
C TYR A 79 -8.72 1.84 -0.08
N THR A 80 -9.33 3.03 0.11
CA THR A 80 -9.97 3.78 -0.97
C THR A 80 -9.19 5.05 -1.29
N VAL A 81 -9.04 5.34 -2.58
CA VAL A 81 -8.67 6.65 -3.12
C VAL A 81 -9.90 7.28 -3.75
N LEU A 82 -10.14 8.55 -3.47
CA LEU A 82 -11.20 9.33 -4.10
C LEU A 82 -10.55 10.36 -5.04
N GLU A 83 -10.68 10.14 -6.35
CA GLU A 83 -10.30 11.15 -7.34
C GLU A 83 -11.46 12.13 -7.49
N LYS A 84 -11.16 13.43 -7.42
CA LYS A 84 -12.16 14.51 -7.56
C LYS A 84 -11.75 15.42 -8.71
N GLY A 85 -12.66 15.64 -9.65
CA GLY A 85 -12.43 16.50 -10.81
C GLY A 85 -13.70 17.18 -11.31
N ALA A 86 -13.57 18.00 -12.35
CA ALA A 86 -14.70 18.75 -12.91
C ALA A 86 -15.84 17.84 -13.44
N ALA A 87 -15.52 16.63 -13.89
CA ALA A 87 -16.48 15.64 -14.38
C ALA A 87 -17.15 14.81 -13.26
N GLY A 88 -16.73 15.01 -12.00
CA GLY A 88 -17.26 14.30 -10.83
C GLY A 88 -16.18 13.60 -10.01
N ASP A 89 -16.65 12.78 -9.08
CA ASP A 89 -15.83 12.02 -8.15
C ASP A 89 -15.81 10.53 -8.53
N GLN A 90 -14.65 9.89 -8.41
CA GLN A 90 -14.48 8.45 -8.62
C GLN A 90 -13.79 7.82 -7.41
N ALA A 91 -14.50 6.92 -6.73
CA ALA A 91 -13.94 6.10 -5.66
C ALA A 91 -13.29 4.84 -6.25
N ILE A 92 -12.06 4.55 -5.83
CA ILE A 92 -11.24 3.44 -6.30
C ILE A 92 -10.73 2.70 -5.07
N VAL A 93 -11.09 1.41 -4.95
CA VAL A 93 -10.49 0.51 -3.96
C VAL A 93 -9.16 0.05 -4.52
N VAL A 94 -8.08 0.33 -3.79
CA VAL A 94 -6.72 -0.09 -4.11
C VAL A 94 -6.41 -1.37 -3.35
N GLY A 95 -5.91 -2.37 -4.06
CA GLY A 95 -5.52 -3.68 -3.50
C GLY A 95 -4.09 -4.10 -3.78
N ALA A 96 -3.28 -3.23 -4.39
CA ALA A 96 -1.88 -3.52 -4.73
C ALA A 96 -1.00 -3.69 -3.48
N VAL A 97 -1.43 -3.09 -2.37
CA VAL A 97 -0.90 -3.39 -1.04
C VAL A 97 -1.53 -4.68 -0.55
N HIS A 98 -0.70 -5.66 -0.21
CA HIS A 98 -1.16 -6.99 0.24
C HIS A 98 -0.47 -7.47 1.52
N GLU A 99 0.60 -6.79 1.92
CA GLU A 99 1.36 -7.15 3.11
C GLU A 99 1.80 -5.88 3.87
N SER A 100 2.05 -6.01 5.17
CA SER A 100 2.61 -4.92 5.95
C SER A 100 3.44 -5.40 7.13
N VAL A 101 4.62 -4.79 7.34
CA VAL A 101 5.52 -5.03 8.47
C VAL A 101 5.68 -3.74 9.27
N HIS A 102 5.62 -3.85 10.59
CA HIS A 102 5.64 -2.73 11.51
C HIS A 102 6.72 -2.92 12.56
N ARG A 103 7.75 -2.07 12.54
CA ARG A 103 8.95 -2.21 13.40
C ARG A 103 8.62 -2.41 14.88
N LYS A 104 7.60 -1.74 15.41
CA LYS A 104 7.22 -1.91 16.84
C LYS A 104 6.47 -3.22 17.14
N LEU A 105 5.77 -3.80 16.17
CA LEU A 105 4.92 -4.97 16.40
C LEU A 105 5.71 -6.25 16.10
N GLU A 106 6.42 -6.29 14.96
CA GLU A 106 7.19 -7.46 14.54
C GLU A 106 8.70 -7.33 14.78
N GLY A 107 9.20 -6.16 15.16
CA GLY A 107 10.62 -5.93 15.43
C GLY A 107 11.41 -5.44 14.21
N ILE A 108 12.66 -5.04 14.44
CA ILE A 108 13.56 -4.60 13.36
C ILE A 108 14.03 -5.77 12.49
N ASP A 109 14.19 -6.95 13.06
CA ASP A 109 14.64 -8.14 12.32
C ASP A 109 13.62 -8.53 11.24
N ALA A 110 12.32 -8.49 11.55
CA ALA A 110 11.27 -8.74 10.55
C ALA A 110 11.29 -7.72 9.39
N VAL A 111 11.67 -6.47 9.65
CA VAL A 111 11.85 -5.45 8.61
C VAL A 111 13.06 -5.78 7.73
N LEU A 112 14.19 -6.17 8.33
CA LEU A 112 15.41 -6.54 7.62
C LEU A 112 15.22 -7.81 6.79
N GLU A 113 14.56 -8.83 7.36
CA GLU A 113 14.20 -10.06 6.67
C GLU A 113 13.32 -9.78 5.46
N LYS A 114 12.26 -8.97 5.62
CA LYS A 114 11.38 -8.57 4.51
C LYS A 114 12.17 -7.88 3.39
N LEU A 115 13.07 -6.96 3.75
CA LEU A 115 13.92 -6.25 2.76
C LEU A 115 14.89 -7.18 2.03
N ALA A 116 15.28 -8.30 2.66
CA ALA A 116 16.22 -9.28 2.12
C ALA A 116 15.56 -10.42 1.32
N GLU A 117 14.22 -10.45 1.26
CA GLU A 117 13.50 -11.48 0.50
C GLU A 117 13.89 -11.44 -1.00
N PRO A 118 14.20 -12.60 -1.62
CA PRO A 118 14.81 -12.64 -2.95
C PRO A 118 13.91 -12.11 -4.07
N GLN A 119 12.59 -12.06 -3.87
CA GLN A 119 11.64 -11.51 -4.83
C GLN A 119 11.47 -9.98 -4.71
N VAL A 120 11.93 -9.36 -3.63
CA VAL A 120 11.92 -7.90 -3.47
C VAL A 120 12.90 -7.31 -4.47
N ALA A 121 12.37 -6.60 -5.45
CA ALA A 121 13.14 -5.99 -6.53
C ALA A 121 13.29 -4.48 -6.34
N ILE A 122 12.40 -3.84 -5.58
CA ILE A 122 12.37 -2.38 -5.38
C ILE A 122 12.14 -2.06 -3.92
N VAL A 123 12.98 -1.18 -3.37
CA VAL A 123 12.70 -0.44 -2.14
C VAL A 123 12.38 1.00 -2.54
N SER A 124 11.16 1.43 -2.26
CA SER A 124 10.67 2.78 -2.52
C SER A 124 10.36 3.51 -1.21
N MET A 125 10.32 4.85 -1.22
CA MET A 125 10.17 5.60 0.02
C MET A 125 9.46 6.94 -0.17
N THR A 126 8.63 7.32 0.80
CA THR A 126 8.05 8.67 0.95
C THR A 126 8.26 9.19 2.37
N ILE A 127 9.52 9.34 2.75
CA ILE A 127 9.97 9.66 4.12
C ILE A 127 10.09 11.16 4.42
N THR A 128 9.57 12.01 3.54
CA THR A 128 9.81 13.48 3.50
C THR A 128 11.28 13.85 3.28
N GLU A 129 11.54 15.11 2.93
CA GLU A 129 12.89 15.65 2.68
C GLU A 129 13.80 15.46 3.90
N LYS A 130 13.26 15.63 5.12
CA LYS A 130 14.01 15.46 6.37
C LYS A 130 14.44 14.01 6.63
N GLY A 131 13.74 13.03 6.05
CA GLY A 131 14.04 11.61 6.24
C GLY A 131 15.38 11.18 5.64
N TYR A 132 15.95 11.98 4.74
CA TYR A 132 17.25 11.71 4.13
C TYR A 132 18.44 12.15 5.01
N CYS A 133 18.19 12.89 6.09
CA CYS A 133 19.22 13.36 7.02
C CYS A 133 20.37 14.15 6.36
N ILE A 134 20.05 14.92 5.31
CA ILE A 134 21.01 15.77 4.60
C ILE A 134 20.94 17.19 5.20
N GLU A 135 22.10 17.81 5.44
CA GLU A 135 22.16 19.21 5.85
C GLU A 135 21.65 20.12 4.71
N PRO A 136 20.75 21.09 4.98
CA PRO A 136 20.35 22.06 3.98
C PRO A 136 21.57 22.88 3.54
N GLY A 137 21.86 22.86 2.23
CA GLY A 137 22.85 23.74 1.61
C GLY A 137 22.37 25.18 1.48
#